data_AF-A5UJQ1-F1
#
_entry.id   AF-A5UJQ1-F1
#
_cell.length_a   1.000
_cell.length_b   1.000
_cell.length_c   1.000
_cell.angle_alpha   90.00
_cell.angle_beta   90.00
_cell.angle_gamma   90.00
#
_symmetry.space_group_name_H-M   'P 1'
#
loop_
_entity.id
_entity.type
_entity.pdbx_description
1 polymer ?
#
loop_
_entity_poly.entity_id
_entity_poly.type
_entity_poly.pdbx_seq_one_letter_code
_entity_poly.pdbx_strand_id
1 'polypeptide(L)'
;MVGIIKVAYENKMLFIATQNNEEIVQFLEKDDLIAVSNFKKDKRAIRSQAYLTREENSPLVILNKEHPSTKRLETVLSVGDRVCLNCNITPGTHPEQDVLCSCDSLSGLEISKTETGIKLNQYFDKYTIEKF
;
A
#
# COMPACT_ATOMS: atom_id res chain seq x y z
N MET A 1 -1.80 10.44 -5.19
CA MET A 1 -3.16 10.12 -4.72
C MET A 1 -3.08 8.74 -4.10
N VAL A 2 -3.77 8.51 -2.98
CA VAL A 2 -3.79 7.21 -2.32
C VAL A 2 -5.20 6.65 -2.40
N GLY A 3 -5.34 5.43 -2.87
CA GLY A 3 -6.56 4.64 -2.76
C GLY A 3 -6.38 3.59 -1.68
N ILE A 4 -7.45 3.35 -0.93
CA ILE A 4 -7.46 2.39 0.18
C ILE A 4 -8.62 1.44 -0.07
N ILE A 5 -8.33 0.15 -0.04
CA ILE A 5 -9.34 -0.90 -0.04
C ILE A 5 -9.08 -1.83 1.14
N LYS A 6 -10.06 -2.69 1.42
CA LYS A 6 -9.95 -3.73 2.44
C LYS A 6 -9.67 -5.08 1.79
N VAL A 7 -8.89 -5.92 2.46
CA VAL A 7 -8.71 -7.32 2.14
C VAL A 7 -10.07 -8.02 2.29
N ALA A 8 -10.45 -8.81 1.27
CA ALA A 8 -11.78 -9.44 1.21
C ALA A 8 -11.83 -10.84 1.83
N TYR A 9 -10.67 -11.48 2.01
CA TYR A 9 -10.54 -12.89 2.37
C TYR A 9 -9.81 -13.06 3.70
N GLU A 10 -10.18 -14.08 4.46
CA GLU A 10 -9.41 -14.50 5.63
C GLU A 10 -8.12 -15.21 5.19
N ASN A 11 -7.08 -15.13 6.03
CA ASN A 11 -5.82 -15.85 5.87
C ASN A 11 -5.12 -15.59 4.52
N LYS A 12 -5.23 -14.38 3.97
CA LYS A 12 -4.50 -14.02 2.75
C LYS A 12 -3.03 -13.90 3.09
N MET A 13 -2.17 -14.54 2.29
CA MET A 13 -0.72 -14.40 2.40
C MET A 13 -0.21 -13.57 1.24
N LEU A 14 0.65 -12.60 1.54
CA LEU A 14 1.39 -11.85 0.55
C LEU A 14 2.87 -12.15 0.71
N PHE A 15 3.47 -12.67 -0.35
CA PHE A 15 4.88 -13.00 -0.39
C PHE A 15 5.67 -11.79 -0.88
N ILE A 16 6.76 -11.46 -0.19
CA ILE A 16 7.56 -10.28 -0.46
C ILE A 16 9.00 -10.72 -0.66
N ALA A 17 9.44 -10.70 -1.92
CA ALA A 17 10.81 -10.97 -2.30
C ALA A 17 11.68 -9.76 -1.93
N THR A 18 12.71 -10.02 -1.12
CA THR A 18 13.68 -9.02 -0.71
C THR A 18 14.97 -9.13 -1.53
N GLN A 19 15.87 -8.18 -1.30
CA GLN A 19 17.12 -8.03 -2.04
C GLN A 19 18.17 -9.10 -1.71
N ASN A 20 18.02 -9.76 -0.56
CA ASN A 20 18.98 -10.72 -0.03
C ASN A 20 18.61 -12.18 -0.35
N ASN A 21 17.75 -12.40 -1.36
CA ASN A 21 17.12 -13.69 -1.65
C ASN A 21 16.29 -14.27 -0.48
N GLU A 22 15.88 -13.41 0.46
CA GLU A 22 14.94 -13.77 1.52
C GLU A 22 13.52 -13.43 1.06
N GLU A 23 12.55 -14.23 1.51
CA GLU A 23 11.14 -13.99 1.31
C GLU A 23 10.46 -13.74 2.65
N ILE A 24 9.72 -12.63 2.73
CA ILE A 24 8.89 -12.32 3.88
C ILE A 24 7.46 -12.73 3.54
N VAL A 25 6.82 -13.45 4.47
CA VAL A 25 5.40 -13.81 4.36
C VAL A 25 4.59 -12.86 5.25
N GLN A 26 3.83 -11.97 4.61
CA GLN A 26 2.88 -11.09 5.29
C GLN A 26 1.53 -11.80 5.36
N PHE A 27 1.09 -12.12 6.58
CA PHE A 27 -0.27 -12.59 6.84
C PHE A 27 -1.21 -11.39 6.89
N LEU A 28 -2.32 -11.50 6.18
CA LEU A 28 -3.38 -10.51 6.12
C LEU A 28 -4.71 -11.15 6.51
N GLU A 29 -5.38 -10.52 7.45
CA GLU A 29 -6.73 -10.86 7.85
C GLU A 29 -7.75 -10.19 6.94
N LYS A 30 -8.99 -10.67 6.98
CA LYS A 30 -10.08 -9.87 6.44
C LYS A 30 -10.08 -8.49 7.09
N ASP A 31 -10.46 -7.49 6.31
CA ASP A 31 -10.56 -6.09 6.72
C ASP A 31 -9.22 -5.36 6.94
N ASP A 32 -8.08 -6.04 6.82
CA ASP A 32 -6.77 -5.39 6.66
C ASP A 32 -6.77 -4.47 5.44
N LEU A 33 -5.86 -3.50 5.46
CA LEU A 33 -5.76 -2.47 4.45
C LEU A 33 -4.90 -2.93 3.28
N ILE A 34 -5.30 -2.54 2.08
CA ILE A 34 -4.43 -2.44 0.91
C ILE A 34 -4.43 -0.97 0.51
N ALA A 35 -3.34 -0.28 0.79
CA ALA A 35 -3.15 1.12 0.44
C ALA A 35 -2.26 1.22 -0.79
N VAL A 36 -2.72 1.91 -1.83
CA VAL A 36 -2.01 2.08 -3.09
C VAL A 36 -1.83 3.56 -3.38
N SER A 37 -0.58 3.98 -3.53
CA SER A 37 -0.21 5.34 -3.91
C SER A 37 0.16 5.36 -5.39
N ASN A 38 -0.47 6.26 -6.15
CA ASN A 38 -0.06 6.56 -7.52
C ASN A 38 0.32 8.04 -7.65
N PHE A 39 1.54 8.29 -8.13
CA PHE A 39 2.15 9.62 -8.21
C PHE A 39 1.57 10.46 -9.35
N LYS A 40 1.05 9.82 -10.40
CA LYS A 40 0.30 10.48 -11.49
C LYS A 40 -1.17 10.73 -11.18
N LYS A 41 -1.64 10.30 -10.00
CA LYS A 41 -3.05 10.40 -9.57
C LYS A 41 -4.02 9.67 -10.51
N ASP A 42 -3.58 8.58 -11.15
CA ASP A 42 -4.44 7.77 -12.02
C ASP A 42 -5.27 6.77 -11.19
N LYS A 43 -6.59 6.98 -11.12
CA LYS A 43 -7.52 6.09 -10.41
C LYS A 43 -7.53 4.67 -10.99
N ARG A 44 -7.31 4.50 -12.29
CA ARG A 44 -7.33 3.19 -12.95
C ARG A 44 -6.13 2.36 -12.48
N ALA A 45 -4.94 2.97 -12.46
CA ALA A 45 -3.73 2.32 -11.97
C ALA A 45 -3.87 1.88 -10.50
N ILE A 46 -4.42 2.76 -9.65
CA ILE A 46 -4.72 2.44 -8.25
C ILE A 46 -5.67 1.25 -8.15
N ARG A 47 -6.79 1.27 -8.86
CA ARG A 47 -7.79 0.18 -8.84
C ARG A 47 -7.21 -1.12 -9.37
N SER A 48 -6.45 -1.09 -10.46
CA SER A 48 -5.80 -2.27 -11.03
C SER A 48 -4.79 -2.88 -10.06
N GLN A 49 -3.91 -2.07 -9.47
CA GLN A 49 -2.93 -2.58 -8.51
C GLN A 49 -3.61 -3.12 -7.25
N ALA A 50 -4.61 -2.42 -6.73
CA ALA A 50 -5.36 -2.87 -5.55
C ALA A 50 -6.12 -4.18 -5.83
N TYR A 51 -6.70 -4.33 -7.03
CA TYR A 51 -7.35 -5.55 -7.47
C TYR A 51 -6.37 -6.71 -7.54
N LEU A 52 -5.24 -6.54 -8.23
CA LEU A 52 -4.21 -7.57 -8.35
C LEU A 52 -3.70 -8.00 -6.96
N THR A 53 -3.41 -7.03 -6.09
CA THR A 53 -2.96 -7.35 -4.73
C THR A 53 -4.03 -8.08 -3.93
N ARG A 54 -5.33 -7.74 -4.07
CA ARG A 54 -6.42 -8.39 -3.32
C ARG A 54 -6.73 -9.79 -3.83
N GLU A 55 -6.82 -9.97 -5.14
CA GLU A 55 -7.34 -11.19 -5.78
C GLU A 55 -6.25 -12.19 -6.14
N GLU A 56 -5.05 -11.73 -6.50
CA GLU A 56 -3.95 -12.59 -6.92
C GLU A 56 -2.97 -12.85 -5.77
N ASN A 57 -2.11 -13.86 -5.97
CA ASN A 57 -1.06 -14.25 -5.04
C ASN A 57 0.35 -13.98 -5.60
N SER A 58 0.46 -13.08 -6.60
CA SER A 58 1.77 -12.70 -7.13
C SER A 58 2.62 -12.04 -6.04
N PRO A 59 3.92 -12.40 -5.92
CA PRO A 59 4.78 -11.81 -4.91
C PRO A 59 5.04 -10.32 -5.21
N LEU A 60 5.20 -9.54 -4.16
CA LEU A 60 5.80 -8.20 -4.26
C LEU A 60 7.31 -8.31 -4.33
N VAL A 61 7.94 -7.42 -5.08
CA VAL A 61 9.41 -7.35 -5.17
C VAL A 61 9.87 -6.02 -4.59
N ILE A 62 10.75 -6.09 -3.59
CA ILE A 62 11.38 -4.92 -2.99
C ILE A 62 12.68 -4.61 -3.72
N LEU A 63 12.79 -3.39 -4.22
CA LEU A 63 13.98 -2.91 -4.92
C LEU A 63 15.03 -2.38 -3.94
N ASN A 64 16.31 -2.48 -4.31
CA ASN A 64 17.40 -1.77 -3.64
C ASN A 64 17.14 -0.26 -3.64
N LYS A 65 17.49 0.41 -2.54
CA LYS A 65 17.31 1.87 -2.42
C LYS A 65 17.97 2.65 -3.56
N GLU A 66 19.13 2.16 -4.01
CA GLU A 66 19.90 2.77 -5.09
C GLU A 66 19.52 2.23 -6.48
N HIS A 67 18.58 1.29 -6.59
CA HIS A 67 18.21 0.69 -7.86
C HIS A 67 17.61 1.75 -8.81
N PRO A 68 18.07 1.87 -10.07
CA PRO A 68 17.60 2.92 -10.98
C PRO A 68 16.09 2.93 -11.22
N SER A 69 15.44 1.76 -11.16
CA SER A 69 13.98 1.66 -11.35
C SER A 69 13.15 2.30 -10.23
N THR A 70 13.71 2.56 -9.03
CA THR A 70 12.96 3.27 -7.96
C THR A 70 12.51 4.65 -8.43
N LYS A 71 13.29 5.31 -9.30
CA LYS A 71 12.97 6.60 -9.94
C LYS A 71 11.85 6.51 -10.99
N ARG A 72 11.48 5.30 -11.42
CA ARG A 72 10.48 5.03 -12.45
C ARG A 72 9.19 4.43 -11.88
N LEU A 73 9.15 4.14 -10.59
CA LEU A 73 7.94 3.63 -9.95
C LEU A 73 6.90 4.74 -9.87
N GLU A 74 5.76 4.51 -10.52
CA GLU A 74 4.63 5.44 -10.52
C GLU A 74 3.52 5.02 -9.55
N THR A 75 3.52 3.72 -9.20
CA THR A 75 2.57 3.10 -8.28
C THR A 75 3.34 2.28 -7.27
N VAL A 76 3.03 2.46 -6.00
CA VAL A 76 3.54 1.65 -4.90
C VAL A 76 2.40 1.31 -3.96
N LEU A 77 2.57 0.26 -3.16
CA LEU A 77 1.55 -0.18 -2.22
C LEU A 77 2.15 -0.62 -0.90
N SER A 78 1.29 -0.71 0.10
CA SER A 78 1.57 -1.24 1.43
C SER A 78 0.27 -1.87 1.95
N VAL A 79 0.43 -2.87 2.83
CA VAL A 79 -0.66 -3.71 3.32
C VAL A 79 -0.53 -3.93 4.83
N GLY A 80 -1.65 -4.18 5.50
CA GLY A 80 -1.65 -4.54 6.93
C GLY A 80 -2.79 -3.88 7.70
N ASP A 81 -2.79 -4.03 9.01
CA ASP A 81 -3.79 -3.43 9.89
C ASP A 81 -3.64 -1.90 10.03
N ARG A 82 -2.43 -1.39 9.78
CA ARG A 82 -2.05 0.02 9.86
C ARG A 82 -1.07 0.38 8.74
N VAL A 83 -1.31 1.52 8.10
CA VAL A 83 -0.42 2.10 7.08
C VAL A 83 -0.15 3.57 7.39
N CYS A 84 1.13 3.93 7.46
CA CYS A 84 1.62 5.30 7.65
C CYS A 84 2.12 5.86 6.31
N LEU A 85 1.58 7.00 5.91
CA LEU A 85 2.00 7.69 4.69
C LEU A 85 3.24 8.56 4.97
N ASN A 86 4.28 8.46 4.14
CA ASN A 86 5.53 9.20 4.33
C ASN A 86 6.11 9.67 2.98
N CYS A 87 6.44 10.95 2.84
CA CYS A 87 7.06 11.48 1.62
C CYS A 87 8.60 11.39 1.60
N ASN A 88 9.23 11.09 2.73
CA ASN A 88 10.69 11.08 2.90
C ASN A 88 11.32 9.68 2.72
N ILE A 89 10.59 8.74 2.10
CA ILE A 89 11.07 7.38 1.86
C ILE A 89 11.25 7.08 0.37
N THR A 90 12.21 6.21 0.04
CA THR A 90 12.40 5.73 -1.33
C THR A 90 11.26 4.77 -1.72
N PRO A 91 10.55 5.01 -2.84
CA PRO A 91 9.45 4.16 -3.29
C PRO A 91 9.90 2.72 -3.58
N GLY A 92 9.14 1.74 -3.11
CA GLY A 92 9.33 0.32 -3.45
C GLY A 92 10.52 -0.37 -2.77
N THR A 93 11.08 0.23 -1.71
CA THR A 93 12.31 -0.26 -1.07
C THR A 93 12.14 -0.67 0.40
N HIS A 94 10.92 -0.59 0.93
CA HIS A 94 10.62 -0.82 2.35
C HIS A 94 9.91 -2.17 2.51
N PRO A 95 10.54 -3.16 3.15
CA PRO A 95 9.90 -4.45 3.39
C PRO A 95 8.77 -4.40 4.42
N GLU A 96 8.88 -3.53 5.43
CA GLU A 96 8.05 -3.47 6.66
C GLU A 96 6.53 -3.29 6.44
N GLN A 97 6.05 -3.04 5.21
CA GLN A 97 4.65 -2.88 4.77
C GLN A 97 3.75 -1.93 5.60
N ASP A 98 4.23 -1.34 6.68
CA ASP A 98 3.53 -0.38 7.53
C ASP A 98 3.70 1.07 7.05
N VAL A 99 4.53 1.29 6.03
CA VAL A 99 4.84 2.60 5.46
C VAL A 99 4.62 2.65 3.94
N LEU A 100 4.01 3.73 3.47
CA LEU A 100 3.72 3.96 2.05
C LEU A 100 4.21 5.32 1.57
N CYS A 101 4.92 5.34 0.44
CA CYS A 101 5.35 6.60 -0.16
C CYS A 101 4.14 7.40 -0.66
N SER A 102 4.06 8.66 -0.24
CA SER A 102 2.95 9.57 -0.58
C SER A 102 3.45 10.95 -0.95
N CYS A 103 2.55 11.85 -1.36
CA CYS A 103 2.88 13.26 -1.56
C CYS A 103 2.94 13.99 -0.21
N ASP A 104 3.67 15.11 -0.17
CA ASP A 104 3.92 15.90 1.05
C ASP A 104 2.65 16.22 1.86
N SER A 105 1.55 16.55 1.18
CA SER A 105 0.27 16.89 1.84
C SER A 105 -0.40 15.72 2.59
N LEU A 106 0.08 14.50 2.38
CA LEU A 106 -0.42 13.28 3.03
C LEU A 106 0.61 12.68 3.99
N SER A 107 1.82 13.22 4.07
CA SER A 107 2.86 12.70 4.94
C SER A 107 2.46 12.84 6.41
N GLY A 108 2.65 11.78 7.20
CA GLY A 108 2.21 11.69 8.59
C GLY A 108 0.77 11.19 8.79
N LEU A 109 0.01 11.00 7.71
CA LEU A 109 -1.30 10.36 7.79
C LEU A 109 -1.15 8.89 8.18
N GLU A 110 -1.79 8.51 9.28
CA GLU A 110 -1.94 7.13 9.68
C GLU A 110 -3.35 6.64 9.38
N ILE A 111 -3.43 5.49 8.73
CA ILE A 111 -4.66 4.81 8.36
C ILE A 111 -4.68 3.48 9.12
N SER A 112 -5.73 3.22 9.89
CA SER A 112 -5.90 1.96 10.61
C SER A 112 -7.19 1.27 10.19
N LYS A 113 -7.19 -0.07 10.18
CA LYS A 113 -8.40 -0.85 9.95
C LYS A 113 -9.43 -0.62 11.05
N THR A 114 -10.71 -0.64 10.66
CA THR A 114 -11.84 -0.88 11.56
C THR A 114 -12.71 -1.97 10.95
N GLU A 115 -13.65 -2.54 11.72
CA GLU A 115 -14.56 -3.56 11.21
C GLU A 115 -15.39 -3.07 10.00
N THR A 116 -15.83 -1.81 10.03
CA THR A 116 -16.77 -1.26 9.03
C THR A 116 -16.13 -0.26 8.07
N GLY A 117 -14.83 0.01 8.20
CA GLY A 117 -14.15 1.02 7.38
C GLY A 117 -12.67 1.20 7.74
N ILE A 118 -12.27 2.47 7.84
CA ILE A 118 -10.92 2.89 8.23
C ILE A 118 -11.00 4.03 9.24
N LYS A 119 -9.96 4.16 10.06
CA LYS A 119 -9.75 5.31 10.94
C LYS A 119 -8.55 6.10 10.44
N LEU A 120 -8.68 7.42 10.40
CA LEU A 120 -7.59 8.34 10.13
C LEU A 120 -7.19 9.05 11.43
N ASN A 121 -5.89 9.26 11.66
CA ASN A 121 -5.40 10.03 12.80
C ASN A 121 -5.65 11.55 12.68
N GLN A 122 -6.08 12.01 11.52
CA GLN A 122 -6.44 13.40 11.23
C GLN A 122 -7.62 13.46 10.26
N TYR A 123 -8.34 14.58 10.25
CA TYR A 123 -9.49 14.80 9.37
C TYR A 123 -9.06 15.23 7.96
N PHE A 124 -9.80 14.76 6.95
CA PHE A 124 -9.69 15.19 5.55
C PHE A 124 -11.08 15.52 5.00
N ASP A 125 -11.21 16.67 4.36
CA ASP A 125 -12.43 17.14 3.70
C ASP A 125 -12.55 16.62 2.25
N LYS A 126 -11.43 16.25 1.63
CA LYS A 126 -11.36 15.83 0.22
C LYS A 126 -11.09 14.34 0.08
N TYR A 127 -12.16 13.55 0.08
CA TYR A 127 -12.11 12.13 -0.24
C TYR A 127 -13.35 11.69 -1.03
N THR A 128 -13.26 10.55 -1.68
CA THR A 128 -14.37 9.90 -2.38
C THR A 128 -14.47 8.46 -1.93
N ILE A 129 -15.68 8.00 -1.64
CA ILE A 129 -15.97 6.59 -1.39
C ILE A 129 -16.67 6.05 -2.63
N GLU A 130 -16.09 5.00 -3.20
CA GLU A 130 -16.59 4.36 -4.41
C GLU A 130 -16.73 2.87 -4.15
N LYS A 131 -17.70 2.22 -4.79
CA LYS A 131 -17.77 0.76 -4.77
C LYS A 131 -16.52 0.22 -5.48
N PHE A 132 -15.84 -0.71 -4.81
CA PHE A 132 -14.73 -1.42 -5.41
C PHE A 132 -15.24 -2.53 -6.33
#